data_AF-A0A087BJS1-F1
#
_entry.id   AF-A0A087BJS1-F1
#
_cell.length_a   1.000
_cell.length_b   1.000
_cell.length_c   1.000
_cell.angle_alpha   90.00
_cell.angle_beta   90.00
_cell.angle_gamma   90.00
#
_symmetry.space_group_name_H-M   'P 1'
#
loop_
_entity.id
_entity.type
_entity.pdbx_description
1 polymer ?
#
loop_
_entity_poly.entity_id
_entity_poly.type
_entity_poly.pdbx_seq_one_letter_code
_entity_poly.pdbx_strand_id
1 'polypeptide(L)'
;MATVIASFGNAVETACVIPINAAHASCAAADVTAARAAIRNMPDLSQIFDLHAWWPAGSLPVNGLIATVLFALTQYGSVLVVKTMIRERGKRSYVAASWVWHVALLLLAAVPAGRSPYLIAMTVLLLARAVALPVVTRRTTLKPVVTGITEAFASFIAFGCIIAVI
;
A
#
# COMPACT_ATOMS: atom_id res chain seq x y z
N MET A 1 -1.23 -19.65 22.11
CA MET A 1 -0.61 -18.34 21.78
C MET A 1 0.34 -18.59 20.63
N ALA A 2 0.14 -17.92 19.50
CA ALA A 2 1.04 -18.05 18.36
C ALA A 2 2.02 -16.87 18.37
N THR A 3 3.29 -17.16 18.14
CA THR A 3 4.43 -16.27 18.30
C THR A 3 5.25 -16.29 17.01
N VAL A 4 5.53 -15.13 16.45
CA VAL A 4 6.35 -15.00 15.23
C VAL A 4 7.78 -14.69 15.64
N ILE A 5 8.74 -15.44 15.10
CA ILE A 5 10.17 -15.29 15.37
C ILE A 5 10.75 -14.29 14.38
N ALA A 6 11.25 -13.15 14.88
CA ALA A 6 11.64 -12.02 14.05
C ALA A 6 13.13 -11.99 13.63
N SER A 7 13.98 -12.91 14.13
CA SER A 7 15.40 -12.97 13.73
C SER A 7 16.05 -14.32 14.02
N PHE A 8 16.93 -14.78 13.12
CA PHE A 8 17.85 -15.89 13.33
C PHE A 8 19.29 -15.33 13.41
N GLY A 9 19.84 -15.25 14.61
CA GLY A 9 21.23 -14.86 14.87
C GLY A 9 21.94 -15.87 15.76
N ASN A 10 23.26 -15.94 15.67
CA ASN A 10 24.11 -16.88 16.42
C ASN A 10 24.15 -16.62 17.94
N ALA A 11 23.65 -15.47 18.39
CA ALA A 11 23.53 -15.13 19.80
C ALA A 11 22.06 -15.27 20.24
N VAL A 12 21.80 -16.34 20.98
CA VAL A 12 20.51 -16.65 21.60
C VAL A 12 20.00 -15.51 22.51
N GLU A 13 20.87 -14.60 22.96
CA GLU A 13 20.54 -13.47 23.84
C GLU A 13 19.71 -12.34 23.19
N THR A 14 19.53 -12.33 21.87
CA THR A 14 18.78 -11.27 21.16
C THR A 14 17.57 -11.78 20.37
N ALA A 15 17.03 -12.95 20.72
CA ALA A 15 15.81 -13.45 20.11
C ALA A 15 14.60 -12.58 20.51
N CYS A 16 14.06 -11.82 19.55
CA CYS A 16 12.83 -11.07 19.74
C CYS A 16 11.64 -11.94 19.33
N VAL A 17 10.72 -12.16 20.27
CA VAL A 17 9.44 -12.81 20.01
C VAL A 17 8.38 -11.73 19.93
N ILE A 18 7.61 -11.74 18.85
CA ILE A 18 6.43 -10.88 18.73
C ILE A 18 5.21 -11.77 18.99
N PRO A 19 4.59 -11.67 20.18
CA PRO A 19 3.29 -12.28 20.39
C PRO A 19 2.29 -11.56 19.50
N ILE A 20 1.48 -12.34 18.78
CA ILE A 20 0.57 -11.88 17.72
C ILE A 20 -0.43 -10.79 18.18
N ASN A 21 -0.64 -10.67 19.49
CA ASN A 21 -1.54 -9.75 20.15
C ASN A 21 -0.85 -8.53 20.80
N ALA A 22 0.46 -8.33 20.61
CA ALA A 22 1.17 -7.17 21.15
C ALA A 22 1.45 -6.11 20.07
N ALA A 23 1.20 -4.85 20.41
CA ALA A 23 1.49 -3.71 19.55
C ALA A 23 3.00 -3.38 19.44
N HIS A 24 3.83 -3.96 20.31
CA HIS A 24 5.29 -3.74 20.34
C HIS A 24 6.03 -5.07 20.46
N ALA A 25 7.15 -5.19 19.75
CA ALA A 25 8.08 -6.30 19.91
C ALA A 25 8.79 -6.20 21.28
N SER A 26 8.67 -7.22 22.13
CA SER A 26 9.46 -7.32 23.35
C SER A 26 10.71 -8.16 23.10
N CYS A 27 11.86 -7.50 23.07
CA CYS A 27 13.16 -8.17 23.05
C CYS A 27 13.70 -8.21 24.48
N ALA A 28 13.39 -9.27 25.23
CA ALA A 28 13.94 -9.48 26.57
C ALA A 28 14.57 -10.87 26.67
N ALA A 29 15.78 -10.96 27.23
CA ALA A 29 16.56 -12.19 27.37
C ALA A 29 15.83 -13.34 28.13
N ALA A 30 14.73 -13.05 28.83
CA ALA A 30 13.90 -14.04 29.50
C ALA A 30 13.00 -14.87 28.55
N ASP A 31 12.86 -14.45 27.29
CA ASP A 31 11.92 -15.06 26.33
C ASP A 31 12.57 -16.11 25.40
N VAL A 32 13.86 -16.37 25.60
CA VAL A 32 14.64 -17.38 24.86
C VAL A 32 14.03 -18.77 25.00
N THR A 33 13.54 -19.12 26.18
CA THR A 33 12.95 -20.43 26.46
C THR A 33 11.63 -20.61 25.73
N ALA A 34 10.82 -19.56 25.62
CA ALA A 34 9.59 -19.55 24.86
C ALA A 34 9.85 -19.53 23.35
N ALA A 35 10.84 -18.76 22.89
CA ALA A 35 11.31 -18.79 21.50
C ALA A 35 11.78 -20.19 21.10
N ARG A 36 12.58 -20.86 21.94
CA ARG A 36 13.07 -22.22 21.70
C ARG A 36 11.94 -23.25 21.75
N ALA A 37 10.92 -23.05 22.59
CA ALA A 37 9.71 -23.87 22.59
C ALA A 37 8.88 -23.66 21.32
N ALA A 38 8.76 -22.42 20.82
CA ALA A 38 8.07 -22.12 19.57
C ALA A 38 8.80 -22.69 18.34
N ILE A 39 10.14 -22.66 18.30
CA ILE A 39 10.95 -23.30 17.25
C ILE A 39 10.80 -24.83 17.31
N ARG A 40 10.83 -25.43 18.50
CA ARG A 40 10.68 -26.89 18.64
C ARG A 40 9.26 -27.39 18.36
N ASN A 41 8.28 -26.53 18.56
CA ASN A 41 6.88 -26.79 18.23
C ASN A 41 6.50 -26.20 16.85
N MET A 42 7.47 -26.05 15.94
CA MET A 42 7.20 -25.58 14.59
C MET A 42 6.13 -26.50 13.96
N PRO A 43 5.11 -25.92 13.32
CA PRO A 43 4.02 -26.71 12.79
C PRO A 43 4.55 -27.74 11.78
N ASP A 44 4.08 -28.98 11.94
CA ASP A 44 4.45 -30.13 11.11
C ASP A 44 4.21 -29.80 9.61
N LEU A 45 4.96 -30.42 8.69
CA LEU A 45 4.86 -30.15 7.24
C LEU A 45 3.43 -30.33 6.71
N SER A 46 2.59 -31.09 7.41
CA SER A 46 1.16 -31.22 7.13
C SER A 46 0.38 -29.91 7.20
N GLN A 47 0.87 -28.90 7.93
CA GLN A 47 0.25 -27.56 8.02
C GLN A 47 0.70 -26.61 6.90
N ILE A 48 1.57 -27.05 5.98
CA ILE A 48 1.95 -26.26 4.79
C ILE A 48 0.73 -25.98 3.90
N PHE A 49 -0.31 -26.81 3.92
CA PHE A 49 -1.54 -26.54 3.16
C PHE A 49 -2.66 -25.94 4.01
N ASP A 50 -2.39 -25.66 5.29
CA ASP A 50 -3.35 -24.97 6.15
C ASP A 50 -3.26 -23.46 5.89
N LEU A 51 -4.28 -22.91 5.23
CA LEU A 51 -4.37 -21.49 4.89
C LEU A 51 -4.24 -20.58 6.13
N HIS A 52 -4.70 -21.05 7.30
CA HIS A 52 -4.62 -20.29 8.55
C HIS A 52 -3.20 -20.27 9.14
N ALA A 53 -2.35 -21.24 8.77
CA ALA A 53 -0.94 -21.25 9.15
C ALA A 53 -0.12 -20.24 8.33
N TRP A 54 -0.52 -19.97 7.08
CA TRP A 54 0.09 -18.96 6.22
C TRP A 54 -0.32 -17.54 6.59
N TRP A 55 -1.52 -17.41 7.15
CA TRP A 55 -2.09 -16.12 7.50
C TRP A 55 -2.60 -16.09 8.96
N PRO A 56 -1.67 -16.04 9.95
CA PRO A 56 -2.05 -16.00 11.36
C PRO A 56 -2.99 -14.83 11.67
N ALA A 57 -3.81 -14.94 12.71
CA ALA A 57 -4.53 -13.77 13.23
C ALA A 57 -3.53 -12.61 13.43
N GLY A 58 -3.85 -11.38 13.01
CA GLY A 58 -2.91 -10.24 13.08
C GLY A 58 -1.96 -10.07 11.88
N SER A 59 -1.89 -11.01 10.93
CA SER A 59 -1.11 -10.84 9.68
C SER A 59 -1.71 -9.80 8.71
N LEU A 60 -3.02 -9.53 8.79
CA LEU A 60 -3.67 -8.33 8.22
C LEU A 60 -4.00 -7.33 9.33
N PRO A 61 -3.06 -6.47 9.75
CA PRO A 61 -3.43 -5.32 10.55
C PRO A 61 -4.43 -4.47 9.74
N VAL A 62 -5.52 -4.02 10.39
CA VAL A 62 -6.57 -3.20 9.75
C VAL A 62 -5.98 -2.00 9.02
N ASN A 63 -4.98 -1.37 9.64
CA ASN A 63 -4.19 -0.28 9.07
C ASN A 63 -3.47 -0.67 7.77
N GLY A 64 -2.85 -1.86 7.71
CA GLY A 64 -2.21 -2.38 6.49
C GLY A 64 -3.22 -2.68 5.37
N LEU A 65 -4.42 -3.16 5.73
CA LEU A 65 -5.51 -3.36 4.77
C LEU A 65 -5.99 -2.02 4.20
N ILE A 66 -6.20 -1.01 5.06
CA ILE A 66 -6.58 0.35 4.65
C ILE A 66 -5.50 0.94 3.72
N ALA A 67 -4.22 0.84 4.08
CA ALA A 67 -3.10 1.31 3.25
C ALA A 67 -3.15 0.68 1.85
N THR A 68 -3.35 -0.63 1.81
CA THR A 68 -3.37 -1.41 0.57
C THR A 68 -4.55 -1.02 -0.30
N VAL A 69 -5.75 -0.84 0.28
CA VAL A 69 -6.94 -0.40 -0.45
C VAL A 69 -6.76 1.02 -1.01
N LEU A 70 -6.28 1.96 -0.20
CA LEU A 70 -6.02 3.34 -0.65
C LEU A 70 -4.98 3.38 -1.77
N PHE A 71 -3.92 2.59 -1.65
CA PHE A 71 -2.88 2.51 -2.67
C PHE A 71 -3.41 1.86 -3.95
N ALA A 72 -4.16 0.77 -3.85
CA ALA A 72 -4.76 0.10 -5.01
C ALA A 72 -5.71 1.03 -5.78
N LEU A 73 -6.56 1.79 -5.08
CA LEU A 73 -7.45 2.80 -5.68
C LEU A 73 -6.67 3.89 -6.41
N THR A 74 -5.52 4.30 -5.86
CA THR A 74 -4.62 5.27 -6.49
C THR A 74 -3.96 4.70 -7.75
N GLN A 75 -3.45 3.48 -7.69
CA GLN A 75 -2.82 2.81 -8.83
C GLN A 75 -3.81 2.54 -9.96
N TYR A 76 -5.06 2.21 -9.64
CA TYR A 76 -6.11 2.10 -10.65
C TYR A 76 -6.33 3.43 -11.39
N GLY A 77 -6.35 4.55 -10.67
CA GLY A 77 -6.39 5.89 -11.27
C GLY A 77 -5.23 6.15 -12.22
N SER A 78 -4.01 5.77 -11.82
CA SER A 78 -2.81 5.85 -12.67
C SER A 78 -2.92 5.02 -13.95
N VAL A 79 -3.51 3.82 -13.90
CA VAL A 79 -3.77 3.00 -15.10
C VAL A 79 -4.71 3.71 -16.07
N LEU A 80 -5.77 4.37 -15.58
CA LEU A 80 -6.66 5.14 -16.42
C LEU A 80 -5.92 6.29 -17.12
N VAL A 81 -5.07 7.03 -16.38
CA VAL A 81 -4.24 8.09 -16.96
C VAL A 81 -3.32 7.53 -18.04
N VAL A 82 -2.54 6.48 -17.75
CA VAL A 82 -1.64 5.87 -18.74
C VAL A 82 -2.39 5.40 -19.98
N LYS A 83 -3.58 4.80 -19.80
CA LYS A 83 -4.42 4.34 -20.91
C LYS A 83 -4.84 5.51 -21.82
N THR A 84 -5.18 6.66 -21.23
CA THR A 84 -5.47 7.89 -22.00
C THR A 84 -4.26 8.46 -22.73
N MET A 85 -3.04 8.12 -22.30
CA MET A 85 -1.80 8.68 -22.83
C MET A 85 -1.15 7.82 -23.91
N ILE A 86 -1.32 6.50 -23.86
CA ILE A 86 -0.68 5.56 -24.81
C ILE A 86 -1.72 5.04 -25.83
N ARG A 87 -2.57 4.10 -25.42
CA ARG A 87 -3.41 3.33 -26.34
C ARG A 87 -4.70 4.04 -26.74
N GLU A 88 -5.33 4.75 -25.81
CA GLU A 88 -6.65 5.39 -26.00
C GLU A 88 -6.52 6.91 -26.18
N ARG A 89 -5.41 7.36 -26.75
CA ARG A 89 -5.08 8.78 -26.92
C ARG A 89 -6.16 9.49 -27.74
N GLY A 90 -6.63 10.63 -27.23
CA GLY A 90 -7.66 11.46 -27.88
C GLY A 90 -9.11 11.02 -27.66
N LYS A 91 -9.37 9.83 -27.12
CA LYS A 91 -10.73 9.38 -26.81
C LYS A 91 -11.27 10.07 -25.57
N ARG A 92 -12.29 10.91 -25.76
CA ARG A 92 -12.90 11.71 -24.68
C ARG A 92 -13.51 10.87 -23.56
N SER A 93 -14.03 9.68 -23.88
CA SER A 93 -14.62 8.77 -22.90
C SER A 93 -13.62 8.31 -21.84
N TYR A 94 -12.40 7.94 -22.24
CA TYR A 94 -11.36 7.51 -21.30
C TYR A 94 -10.83 8.67 -20.45
N VAL A 95 -10.73 9.87 -21.03
CA VAL A 95 -10.35 11.07 -20.27
C VAL A 95 -11.41 11.40 -19.22
N ALA A 96 -12.70 11.36 -19.60
CA ALA A 96 -13.80 11.55 -18.66
C ALA A 96 -13.81 10.49 -17.56
N ALA A 97 -13.60 9.21 -17.89
CA ALA A 97 -13.51 8.15 -16.90
C ALA A 97 -12.36 8.37 -15.90
N SER A 98 -11.19 8.81 -16.40
CA SER A 98 -10.07 9.19 -15.54
C SER A 98 -10.44 10.35 -14.62
N TRP A 99 -11.05 11.41 -15.14
CA TRP A 99 -11.46 12.55 -14.31
C TRP A 99 -12.49 12.18 -13.26
N VAL A 100 -13.52 11.43 -13.64
CA VAL A 100 -14.56 10.94 -12.72
C VAL A 100 -13.95 10.13 -11.59
N TRP A 101 -13.01 9.23 -11.90
CA TRP A 101 -12.31 8.45 -10.88
C TRP A 101 -11.55 9.33 -9.89
N HIS A 102 -10.74 10.28 -10.38
CA HIS A 102 -9.93 11.15 -9.53
C HIS A 102 -10.78 12.12 -8.71
N VAL A 103 -11.89 12.61 -9.25
CA VAL A 103 -12.88 13.40 -8.50
C VAL A 103 -13.53 12.55 -7.42
N ALA A 104 -13.90 11.30 -7.71
CA ALA A 104 -14.45 10.40 -6.70
C ALA A 104 -13.46 10.15 -5.54
N LEU A 105 -12.17 9.97 -5.84
CA LEU A 105 -11.13 9.86 -4.81
C LEU A 105 -11.02 11.13 -3.96
N LEU A 106 -11.06 12.31 -4.58
CA LEU A 106 -11.02 13.59 -3.85
C LEU A 106 -12.24 13.76 -2.94
N LEU A 107 -13.44 13.40 -3.42
CA LEU A 107 -14.66 13.44 -2.62
C LEU A 107 -14.60 12.48 -1.44
N LEU A 108 -14.06 11.27 -1.66
CA LEU A 108 -13.84 10.29 -0.59
C LEU A 108 -12.87 10.83 0.47
N ALA A 109 -11.77 11.48 0.05
CA ALA A 109 -10.80 12.09 0.96
C ALA A 109 -11.36 13.32 1.71
N ALA A 110 -12.40 13.97 1.17
CA ALA A 110 -12.99 15.18 1.74
C ALA A 110 -14.06 14.92 2.83
N VAL A 111 -14.43 13.64 3.05
CA VAL A 111 -15.44 13.23 4.04
C VAL A 111 -15.09 13.76 5.44
N PRO A 112 -15.99 14.50 6.12
CA PRO A 112 -15.66 15.23 7.35
C PRO A 112 -15.11 14.36 8.48
N ALA A 113 -15.61 13.14 8.66
CA ALA A 113 -15.23 12.24 9.74
C ALA A 113 -13.84 11.58 9.57
N GLY A 114 -13.19 11.75 8.42
CA GLY A 114 -11.90 11.13 8.09
C GLY A 114 -10.97 12.06 7.31
N ARG A 115 -11.14 13.37 7.50
CA ARG A 115 -10.41 14.40 6.74
C ARG A 115 -8.93 14.43 7.12
N SER A 116 -8.09 13.84 6.28
CA SER A 116 -6.64 14.00 6.37
C SER A 116 -6.12 14.99 5.33
N PRO A 117 -5.32 15.99 5.72
CA PRO A 117 -4.72 16.93 4.77
C PRO A 117 -3.80 16.23 3.77
N TYR A 118 -3.16 15.11 4.16
CA TYR A 118 -2.30 14.32 3.28
C TYR A 118 -3.10 13.62 2.17
N LEU A 119 -4.26 13.04 2.50
CA LEU A 119 -5.13 12.41 1.49
C LEU A 119 -5.73 13.44 0.55
N ILE A 120 -6.10 14.63 1.04
CA ILE A 120 -6.57 15.74 0.19
C ILE A 120 -5.45 16.20 -0.74
N ALA A 121 -4.27 16.50 -0.21
CA ALA A 121 -3.14 16.96 -1.01
C ALA A 121 -2.78 15.94 -2.10
N MET A 122 -2.73 14.65 -1.75
CA MET A 122 -2.49 13.56 -2.68
C MET A 122 -3.55 13.51 -3.78
N THR A 123 -4.84 13.49 -3.42
CA THR A 123 -5.93 13.38 -4.42
C THR A 123 -6.04 14.61 -5.32
N VAL A 124 -5.76 15.80 -4.80
CA VAL A 124 -5.64 17.04 -5.61
C VAL A 124 -4.48 16.92 -6.60
N LEU A 125 -3.31 16.46 -6.17
CA LEU A 125 -2.15 16.26 -7.05
C LEU A 125 -2.45 15.24 -8.16
N LEU A 126 -3.08 14.11 -7.81
CA LEU A 126 -3.45 13.07 -8.77
C LEU A 126 -4.49 13.58 -9.79
N LEU A 127 -5.47 14.39 -9.34
CA LEU A 127 -6.45 15.02 -10.21
C LEU A 127 -5.79 16.05 -11.14
N ALA A 128 -4.91 16.91 -10.61
CA ALA A 128 -4.18 17.89 -11.40
C ALA A 128 -3.37 17.22 -12.52
N ARG A 129 -2.67 16.13 -12.20
CA ARG A 129 -1.97 15.28 -13.17
C ARG A 129 -2.92 14.69 -14.23
N ALA A 130 -4.05 14.12 -13.80
CA ALA A 130 -5.05 13.51 -14.69
C ALA A 130 -5.68 14.51 -15.67
N VAL A 131 -5.64 15.81 -15.37
CA VAL A 131 -6.06 16.89 -16.27
C VAL A 131 -4.89 17.40 -17.11
N ALA A 132 -3.75 17.69 -16.49
CA ALA A 132 -2.62 18.35 -17.14
C ALA A 132 -2.00 17.48 -18.25
N LEU A 133 -1.73 16.20 -18.00
CA LEU A 133 -1.04 15.34 -18.97
C LEU A 133 -1.86 15.12 -20.26
N PRO A 134 -3.16 14.78 -20.20
CA PRO A 134 -3.99 14.70 -21.40
C PRO A 134 -4.16 16.02 -22.14
N VAL A 135 -4.17 17.16 -21.44
CA VAL A 135 -4.28 18.49 -22.07
C VAL A 135 -2.99 18.86 -22.80
N VAL A 136 -1.83 18.62 -22.18
CA VAL A 136 -0.52 18.85 -22.81
C VAL A 136 -0.38 17.97 -24.05
N THR A 137 -0.78 16.69 -23.98
CA THR A 137 -0.68 15.78 -25.13
C THR A 137 -1.61 16.09 -26.30
N ARG A 138 -2.62 16.95 -26.12
CA ARG A 138 -3.39 17.48 -27.24
C ARG A 138 -2.61 18.49 -28.06
N ARG A 139 -1.64 19.17 -27.46
CA ARG A 139 -0.83 20.23 -28.09
C ARG A 139 0.54 19.74 -28.52
N THR A 140 1.10 18.75 -27.82
CA THR A 140 2.45 18.21 -28.08
C THR A 140 2.50 16.70 -27.96
N THR A 141 3.42 16.04 -28.65
CA THR A 141 3.61 14.60 -28.52
C THR A 141 4.53 14.30 -27.33
N LEU A 142 3.97 13.81 -26.21
CA LEU A 142 4.79 13.32 -25.10
C LEU A 142 5.27 11.89 -25.35
N LYS A 143 6.57 11.66 -25.08
CA LYS A 143 7.18 10.33 -25.10
C LYS A 143 6.65 9.50 -23.92
N PRO A 144 6.37 8.19 -24.10
CA PRO A 144 5.88 7.32 -23.04
C PRO A 144 6.73 7.32 -21.76
N VAL A 145 8.05 7.47 -21.91
CA VAL A 145 9.00 7.54 -20.77
C VAL A 145 8.68 8.71 -19.84
N VAL A 146 8.32 9.88 -20.38
CA VAL A 146 7.99 11.05 -19.56
C VAL A 146 6.73 10.77 -18.74
N THR A 147 5.72 10.15 -19.35
CA THR A 147 4.51 9.71 -18.63
C THR A 147 4.85 8.69 -17.57
N GLY A 148 5.65 7.66 -17.89
CA GLY A 148 6.09 6.65 -16.92
C GLY A 148 6.79 7.25 -15.70
N ILE A 149 7.71 8.21 -15.91
CA ILE A 149 8.41 8.90 -14.82
C ILE A 149 7.43 9.70 -13.96
N THR A 150 6.52 10.48 -14.58
CA THR A 150 5.52 11.23 -13.81
C THR A 150 4.59 10.34 -12.99
N GLU A 151 4.24 9.17 -13.51
CA GLU A 151 3.42 8.18 -12.80
C GLU A 151 4.17 7.52 -11.65
N ALA A 152 5.47 7.28 -11.81
CA ALA A 152 6.33 6.75 -10.73
C ALA A 152 6.43 7.75 -9.58
N PHE A 153 6.68 9.04 -9.85
CA PHE A 153 6.69 10.09 -8.83
C PHE A 153 5.34 10.25 -8.15
N ALA A 154 4.24 10.25 -8.91
CA ALA A 154 2.90 10.31 -8.36
C ALA A 154 2.61 9.12 -7.42
N SER A 155 3.03 7.91 -7.81
CA SER A 155 2.88 6.71 -6.98
C SER A 155 3.73 6.78 -5.71
N PHE A 156 4.95 7.30 -5.80
CA PHE A 156 5.84 7.47 -4.65
C PHE A 156 5.30 8.48 -3.64
N ILE A 157 4.82 9.63 -4.12
CA ILE A 157 4.20 10.65 -3.27
C ILE A 157 2.92 10.09 -2.63
N ALA A 158 2.09 9.39 -3.41
CA ALA A 158 0.88 8.77 -2.89
C ALA A 158 1.17 7.75 -1.80
N PHE A 159 2.18 6.89 -2.01
CA PHE A 159 2.64 5.95 -1.00
C PHE A 159 3.05 6.67 0.29
N GLY A 160 3.88 7.72 0.19
CA GLY A 160 4.28 8.52 1.34
C GLY A 160 3.10 9.18 2.08
N CYS A 161 2.13 9.74 1.33
CA CYS A 161 0.93 10.33 1.92
C CYS A 161 0.04 9.30 2.62
N ILE A 162 -0.07 8.08 2.09
CA ILE A 162 -0.85 6.99 2.71
C ILE A 162 -0.18 6.52 4.00
N ILE A 163 1.14 6.36 4.00
CA ILE A 163 1.89 6.01 5.22
C ILE A 163 1.78 7.11 6.27
N ALA A 164 1.76 8.39 5.88
CA ALA A 164 1.61 9.51 6.83
C ALA A 164 0.23 9.58 7.50
N VAL A 165 -0.75 8.83 7.01
CA VAL A 165 -2.14 8.83 7.53
C VAL A 165 -2.37 7.69 8.53
N ILE A 166 -1.56 6.63 8.46
CA ILE A 166 -1.80 5.32 9.08
C ILE A 166 -0.83 5.09 10.23
#